data_AF-A0A955XLT9-F1
#
_entry.id   AF-A0A955XLT9-F1
#
_cell.length_a   1.000
_cell.length_b   1.000
_cell.length_c   1.000
_cell.angle_alpha   90.00
_cell.angle_beta   90.00
_cell.angle_gamma   90.00
#
_symmetry.space_group_name_H-M   'P 1'
#
loop_
_entity.id
_entity.type
_entity.pdbx_description
1 polymer ?
#
loop_
_entity_poly.entity_id
_entity_poly.type
_entity_poly.pdbx_seq_one_letter_code
_entity_poly.pdbx_strand_id
1 'polypeptide(L)'
;MTTAPAPRPPANLAGLRAHPCDPLLLAVRVGARPLAGLAAWVDWRLGGPISRLVRAGRVPTEGPLLLPPWRLLPAGRVLIWRVGAATAADLARAVRELGAGAPGLCPEDFGLTAAEVARAFDGGATLFAPEVP
;
A
#
# COMPACT_ATOMS: atom_id res chain seq x y z
N MET A 1 29.34 -14.01 3.30
CA MET A 1 28.20 -14.56 4.06
C MET A 1 27.03 -13.63 3.82
N THR A 2 26.05 -14.04 3.03
CA THR A 2 24.86 -13.22 2.75
C THR A 2 23.87 -13.43 3.89
N THR A 3 23.73 -12.45 4.77
CA THR A 3 22.71 -12.47 5.82
C THR A 3 21.33 -12.50 5.15
N ALA A 4 20.48 -13.43 5.54
CA ALA A 4 19.10 -13.46 5.04
C ALA A 4 18.42 -12.12 5.35
N PRO A 5 17.58 -11.59 4.43
CA PRO A 5 16.86 -10.36 4.69
C PRO A 5 15.96 -10.53 5.92
N ALA A 6 15.81 -9.46 6.71
CA ALA A 6 14.90 -9.45 7.83
C ALA A 6 13.47 -9.81 7.36
N PRO A 7 12.70 -10.57 8.17
CA PRO A 7 11.33 -10.91 7.82
C PRO A 7 10.47 -9.66 7.70
N ARG A 8 9.66 -9.59 6.64
CA ARG A 8 8.70 -8.50 6.44
C ARG A 8 7.52 -8.63 7.41
N PRO A 9 6.99 -7.53 7.97
CA PRO A 9 5.78 -7.57 8.77
C PRO A 9 4.57 -8.02 7.94
N PRO A 10 3.55 -8.67 8.55
CA PRO A 10 2.36 -9.09 7.82
C PRO A 10 1.54 -7.90 7.31
N ALA A 11 0.93 -8.04 6.13
CA ALA A 11 0.11 -7.04 5.47
C ALA A 11 -1.30 -6.94 6.08
N ASN A 12 -1.37 -6.70 7.38
CA ASN A 12 -2.60 -6.58 8.16
C ASN A 12 -2.49 -5.44 9.19
N LEU A 13 -3.56 -5.19 9.94
CA LEU A 13 -3.57 -4.17 10.99
C LEU A 13 -2.48 -4.35 12.05
N ALA A 14 -2.14 -5.59 12.42
CA ALA A 14 -1.13 -5.86 13.43
C ALA A 14 0.28 -5.48 12.94
N GLY A 15 0.62 -5.84 11.70
CA GLY A 15 1.87 -5.42 11.06
C GLY A 15 1.95 -3.91 10.92
N LEU A 16 0.87 -3.26 10.50
CA LEU A 16 0.82 -1.79 10.39
C LEU A 16 0.95 -1.10 11.76
N ARG A 17 0.41 -1.68 12.84
CA ARG A 17 0.58 -1.17 14.21
C ARG A 17 2.02 -1.28 14.70
N ALA A 18 2.69 -2.38 14.38
CA ALA A 18 4.08 -2.60 14.75
C ALA A 18 5.04 -1.74 13.91
N HIS A 19 4.66 -1.41 12.68
CA HIS A 19 5.46 -0.65 11.71
C HIS A 19 4.62 0.47 11.08
N PRO A 20 4.37 1.57 11.81
CA PRO A 20 3.60 2.69 11.29
C PRO A 20 4.31 3.34 10.10
N CYS A 21 3.54 3.84 9.13
CA CYS A 21 4.07 4.42 7.90
C CYS A 21 3.29 5.67 7.44
N ASP A 22 3.92 6.51 6.64
CA ASP A 22 3.28 7.63 5.96
C ASP A 22 3.99 7.91 4.62
N PRO A 23 3.29 7.80 3.48
CA PRO A 23 1.92 7.30 3.30
C PRO A 23 1.83 5.76 3.35
N LEU A 24 0.63 5.26 3.59
CA LEU A 24 0.24 3.89 3.29
C LEU A 24 -0.25 3.78 1.85
N LEU A 25 0.42 2.98 1.01
CA LEU A 25 0.04 2.77 -0.37
C LEU A 25 -0.78 1.48 -0.47
N LEU A 26 -1.98 1.59 -1.06
CA LEU A 26 -2.92 0.50 -1.24
C LEU A 26 -3.18 0.26 -2.72
N ALA A 27 -3.06 -0.99 -3.16
CA ALA A 27 -3.50 -1.41 -4.48
C ALA A 27 -4.93 -1.96 -4.42
N VAL A 28 -5.75 -1.59 -5.40
CA VAL A 28 -7.15 -2.01 -5.47
C VAL A 28 -7.45 -2.58 -6.85
N ARG A 29 -7.94 -3.82 -6.88
CA ARG A 29 -8.40 -4.45 -8.11
C ARG A 29 -9.86 -4.08 -8.38
N VAL A 30 -10.07 -3.17 -9.33
CA VAL A 30 -11.42 -2.79 -9.78
C VAL A 30 -12.13 -4.01 -10.35
N GLY A 31 -13.38 -4.24 -9.94
CA GLY A 31 -14.18 -5.39 -10.38
C GLY A 31 -13.98 -6.67 -9.56
N ALA A 32 -12.91 -6.81 -8.79
CA ALA A 32 -12.74 -7.95 -7.89
C ALA A 32 -13.48 -7.72 -6.55
N ARG A 33 -14.13 -8.77 -6.06
CA ARG A 33 -14.82 -8.81 -4.78
C ARG A 33 -14.54 -10.16 -4.10
N PRO A 34 -14.20 -10.19 -2.80
CA PRO A 34 -13.96 -9.04 -1.90
C PRO A 34 -12.70 -8.22 -2.28
N LEU A 35 -12.41 -7.15 -1.54
CA LEU A 35 -11.06 -6.55 -1.58
C LEU A 35 -10.04 -7.63 -1.18
N ALA A 36 -8.79 -7.48 -1.63
CA ALA A 36 -7.70 -8.41 -1.33
C ALA A 36 -6.47 -7.67 -0.80
N GLY A 37 -5.51 -8.43 -0.26
CA GLY A 37 -4.23 -7.90 0.21
C GLY A 37 -4.39 -6.93 1.37
N LEU A 38 -3.43 -6.02 1.49
CA LEU A 38 -3.38 -4.98 2.53
C LEU A 38 -4.66 -4.14 2.53
N ALA A 39 -5.26 -3.87 1.35
CA ALA A 39 -6.53 -3.14 1.26
C ALA A 39 -7.73 -3.87 1.91
N ALA A 40 -7.67 -5.19 2.05
CA ALA A 40 -8.67 -5.99 2.76
C ALA A 40 -8.39 -6.09 4.26
N TRP A 41 -7.13 -6.20 4.64
CA TRP A 41 -6.70 -6.58 5.99
C TRP A 41 -6.23 -5.41 6.87
N VAL A 42 -6.08 -4.21 6.31
CA VAL A 42 -5.66 -3.02 7.05
C VAL A 42 -6.67 -2.62 8.13
N ASP A 43 -7.96 -2.53 7.81
CA ASP A 43 -9.06 -2.35 8.76
C ASP A 43 -10.39 -2.44 7.99
N TRP A 44 -11.40 -3.15 8.51
CA TRP A 44 -12.73 -3.21 7.92
C TRP A 44 -13.38 -1.82 7.75
N ARG A 45 -12.98 -0.85 8.59
CA ARG A 45 -13.38 0.56 8.54
C ARG A 45 -12.82 1.31 7.33
N LEU A 46 -11.71 0.85 6.74
CA LEU A 46 -11.21 1.35 5.46
C LEU A 46 -11.81 0.58 4.29
N GLY A 47 -11.98 -0.73 4.43
CA GLY A 47 -12.51 -1.60 3.37
C GLY A 47 -13.88 -1.14 2.85
N GLY A 48 -14.78 -0.68 3.74
CA GLY A 48 -16.07 -0.10 3.37
C GLY A 48 -15.96 1.17 2.52
N PRO A 49 -15.32 2.25 3.01
CA PRO A 49 -15.02 3.46 2.23
C PRO A 49 -14.32 3.20 0.90
N ILE A 50 -13.26 2.37 0.87
CA ILE A 50 -12.54 2.01 -0.36
C ILE A 50 -13.50 1.33 -1.34
N SER A 51 -14.30 0.36 -0.87
CA SER A 51 -15.29 -0.33 -1.70
C SER A 51 -16.32 0.64 -2.30
N ARG A 52 -16.74 1.66 -1.53
CA ARG A 52 -17.64 2.73 -2.03
C ARG A 52 -16.96 3.58 -3.11
N LEU A 53 -15.71 3.98 -2.91
CA LEU A 53 -14.93 4.73 -3.92
C LEU A 53 -14.80 3.94 -5.23
N VAL A 54 -14.49 2.64 -5.14
CA VAL A 54 -14.44 1.75 -6.31
C VAL A 54 -15.80 1.66 -7.01
N ARG A 55 -16.89 1.44 -6.25
CA ARG A 55 -18.25 1.35 -6.82
C ARG A 55 -18.71 2.63 -7.49
N ALA A 56 -18.27 3.77 -6.97
CA ALA A 56 -18.59 5.08 -7.53
C ALA A 56 -17.68 5.49 -8.69
N GLY A 57 -16.76 4.64 -9.13
CA GLY A 57 -15.81 4.95 -10.21
C GLY A 57 -14.84 6.08 -9.86
N ARG A 58 -14.53 6.26 -8.56
CA ARG A 58 -13.69 7.37 -8.07
C ARG A 58 -12.21 7.03 -7.96
N VAL A 59 -11.84 5.76 -8.11
CA VAL A 59 -10.42 5.36 -8.18
C VAL A 59 -9.92 5.66 -9.60
N PRO A 60 -8.92 6.54 -9.77
CA PRO A 60 -8.40 6.90 -11.08
C PRO A 60 -7.90 5.69 -11.88
N THR A 61 -7.95 5.79 -13.20
CA THR A 61 -7.32 4.82 -14.10
C THR A 61 -5.80 4.96 -14.12
N GLU A 62 -5.30 6.17 -13.85
CA GLU A 62 -3.88 6.53 -13.81
C GLU A 62 -3.58 7.34 -12.55
N GLY A 63 -2.43 7.08 -11.94
CA GLY A 63 -1.98 7.78 -10.72
C GLY A 63 -2.77 7.42 -9.45
N PRO A 64 -2.38 8.02 -8.30
CA PRO A 64 -3.04 7.76 -7.03
C PRO A 64 -4.28 8.60 -6.80
N LEU A 65 -5.22 8.05 -6.02
CA LEU A 65 -6.15 8.83 -5.21
C LEU A 65 -5.53 9.05 -3.81
N LEU A 66 -5.32 10.31 -3.43
CA LEU A 66 -4.90 10.68 -2.08
C LEU A 66 -6.11 10.82 -1.17
N LEU A 67 -6.06 10.14 -0.03
CA LEU A 67 -7.00 10.29 1.07
C LEU A 67 -6.30 10.94 2.28
N PRO A 68 -7.03 11.78 3.04
CA PRO A 68 -6.51 12.32 4.29
C PRO A 68 -6.26 11.21 5.31
N PRO A 69 -5.47 11.49 6.37
CA PRO A 69 -5.22 10.52 7.42
C PRO A 69 -6.51 9.99 8.07
N TRP A 70 -6.52 8.68 8.30
CA TRP A 70 -7.64 8.02 8.96
C TRP A 70 -7.33 7.88 10.44
N ARG A 71 -8.14 8.50 11.30
CA ARG A 71 -7.88 8.62 12.75
C ARG A 71 -7.59 7.31 13.49
N LEU A 72 -8.04 6.17 12.96
CA LEU A 72 -7.91 4.84 13.58
C LEU A 72 -6.80 3.99 12.96
N LEU A 73 -6.15 4.46 11.89
CA LEU A 73 -5.03 3.77 11.29
C LEU A 73 -3.74 4.30 11.90
N PRO A 74 -2.78 3.43 12.23
CA PRO A 74 -1.41 3.82 12.54
C PRO A 74 -0.64 4.18 11.26
N ALA A 75 -1.28 4.95 10.37
CA ALA A 75 -0.72 5.49 9.15
C ALA A 75 -1.13 6.95 8.99
N GLY A 76 -0.26 7.73 8.35
CA GLY A 76 -0.55 9.10 7.97
C GLY A 76 -1.52 9.14 6.79
N ARG A 77 -1.05 9.59 5.64
CA ARG A 77 -1.83 9.67 4.39
C ARG A 77 -2.05 8.27 3.80
N VAL A 78 -3.12 8.11 3.04
CA VAL A 78 -3.36 6.89 2.26
C VAL A 78 -3.38 7.23 0.78
N LEU A 79 -2.62 6.50 -0.01
CA LEU A 79 -2.64 6.61 -1.47
C LEU A 79 -3.19 5.32 -2.05
N ILE A 80 -4.21 5.44 -2.91
CA ILE A 80 -4.88 4.30 -3.53
C ILE A 80 -4.56 4.29 -5.02
N TRP A 81 -4.04 3.16 -5.51
CA TRP A 81 -3.90 2.90 -6.94
C TRP A 81 -4.80 1.77 -7.38
N ARG A 82 -5.15 1.80 -8.66
CA ARG A 82 -5.59 0.61 -9.37
C ARG A 82 -4.40 -0.33 -9.60
N VAL A 83 -4.60 -1.64 -9.41
CA VAL A 83 -3.58 -2.65 -9.76
C VAL A 83 -3.18 -2.51 -11.23
N GLY A 84 -1.87 -2.48 -11.50
CA GLY A 84 -1.30 -2.32 -12.84
C GLY A 84 -1.26 -0.87 -13.36
N ALA A 85 -1.74 0.12 -12.60
CA ALA A 85 -1.73 1.53 -13.03
C ALA A 85 -0.43 2.28 -12.71
N ALA A 86 0.56 1.63 -12.09
CA ALA A 86 1.80 2.25 -11.67
C ALA A 86 2.95 1.23 -11.62
N THR A 87 4.14 1.67 -12.04
CA THR A 87 5.40 0.96 -11.78
C THR A 87 5.92 1.30 -10.39
N ALA A 88 6.92 0.55 -9.89
CA ALA A 88 7.59 0.91 -8.63
C ALA A 88 8.17 2.34 -8.64
N ALA A 89 8.67 2.80 -9.80
CA ALA A 89 9.20 4.14 -9.97
C ALA A 89 8.11 5.22 -9.87
N ASP A 90 6.91 4.96 -10.40
CA ASP A 90 5.77 5.87 -10.26
C ASP A 90 5.32 6.01 -8.81
N LEU A 91 5.29 4.91 -8.07
CA LEU A 91 4.96 4.91 -6.63
C LEU A 91 5.99 5.76 -5.85
N ALA A 92 7.28 5.53 -6.08
CA ALA A 92 8.35 6.28 -5.42
C ALA A 92 8.32 7.77 -5.78
N ARG A 93 8.05 8.12 -7.05
CA ARG A 93 7.90 9.52 -7.49
C ARG A 93 6.77 10.20 -6.73
N ALA A 94 5.58 9.60 -6.67
CA ALA A 94 4.42 10.18 -5.98
C ALA A 94 4.70 10.39 -4.48
N VAL A 95 5.39 9.45 -3.82
CA VAL A 95 5.78 9.59 -2.42
C VAL A 95 6.78 10.74 -2.21
N ARG A 96 7.78 10.87 -3.09
CA ARG A 96 8.75 11.98 -3.04
C ARG A 96 8.07 13.34 -3.23
N GLU A 97 7.15 13.45 -4.19
CA GLU A 97 6.37 14.67 -4.44
C GLU A 97 5.51 15.07 -3.23
N LEU A 98 5.07 14.10 -2.43
CA LEU A 98 4.35 14.33 -1.18
C LEU A 98 5.26 14.72 0.00
N GLY A 99 6.59 14.71 -0.17
CA GLY A 99 7.55 14.99 0.90
C GLY A 99 7.48 13.98 2.05
N ALA A 100 7.14 12.72 1.76
CA ALA A 100 6.97 11.67 2.75
C ALA A 100 8.26 10.88 2.99
N GLY A 101 8.57 10.61 4.27
CA GLY A 101 9.84 9.99 4.67
C GLY A 101 9.82 8.48 4.93
N ALA A 102 8.65 7.88 5.11
CA ALA A 102 8.53 6.46 5.50
C ALA A 102 7.28 5.80 4.91
N PRO A 103 7.21 5.63 3.57
CA PRO A 103 6.07 4.98 2.93
C PRO A 103 5.99 3.50 3.33
N GLY A 104 4.79 2.93 3.28
CA GLY A 104 4.56 1.50 3.49
C GLY A 104 3.63 0.88 2.47
N LEU A 105 3.95 -0.33 2.00
CA LEU A 105 3.16 -1.07 1.01
C LEU A 105 3.43 -2.58 1.04
N CYS A 106 2.51 -3.35 0.45
CA CYS A 106 2.71 -4.76 0.11
C CYS A 106 3.00 -4.84 -1.41
N PRO A 107 4.25 -5.11 -1.86
CA PRO A 107 4.61 -5.16 -3.28
C PRO A 107 3.70 -6.10 -4.11
N GLU A 108 3.36 -7.25 -3.56
CA GLU A 108 2.59 -8.29 -4.23
C GLU A 108 1.17 -7.82 -4.57
N ASP A 109 0.59 -6.91 -3.78
CA ASP A 109 -0.73 -6.34 -4.06
C ASP A 109 -0.73 -5.49 -5.35
N PHE A 110 0.43 -4.93 -5.70
CA PHE A 110 0.64 -4.17 -6.93
C PHE A 110 1.07 -5.05 -8.11
N GLY A 111 1.34 -6.34 -7.88
CA GLY A 111 1.98 -7.22 -8.87
C GLY A 111 3.47 -6.92 -9.04
N LEU A 112 4.12 -6.34 -8.03
CA LEU A 112 5.54 -6.00 -8.02
C LEU A 112 6.31 -6.95 -7.08
N THR A 113 7.61 -7.08 -7.33
CA THR A 113 8.52 -7.79 -6.42
C THR A 113 9.03 -6.85 -5.33
N ALA A 114 9.38 -7.42 -4.17
CA ALA A 114 10.02 -6.67 -3.10
C ALA A 114 11.34 -5.99 -3.55
N ALA A 115 12.08 -6.62 -4.46
CA ALA A 115 13.33 -6.07 -4.99
C ALA A 115 13.12 -4.82 -5.87
N GLU A 116 12.07 -4.82 -6.72
CA GLU A 116 11.72 -3.66 -7.54
C GLU A 116 11.33 -2.46 -6.67
N VAL A 117 10.50 -2.71 -5.65
CA VAL A 117 10.09 -1.67 -4.71
C VAL A 117 11.27 -1.18 -3.88
N ALA A 118 12.07 -2.07 -3.30
CA ALA A 118 13.25 -1.69 -2.54
C ALA A 118 14.22 -0.82 -3.36
N ARG A 119 14.42 -1.15 -4.64
CA ARG A 119 15.25 -0.35 -5.55
C ARG A 119 14.64 1.03 -5.83
N ALA A 120 13.34 1.10 -6.12
CA ALA A 120 12.69 2.37 -6.46
C ALA A 120 12.63 3.36 -5.29
N PHE A 121 12.58 2.84 -4.07
CA PHE A 121 12.51 3.61 -2.82
C PHE A 121 13.86 3.73 -2.10
N ASP A 122 14.98 3.30 -2.72
CA ASP A 122 16.31 3.30 -2.11
C ASP A 122 16.35 2.62 -0.71
N GLY A 123 15.53 1.58 -0.53
CA GLY A 123 15.36 0.85 0.73
C GLY A 123 14.54 1.59 1.81
N GLY A 124 14.04 2.80 1.56
CA GLY A 124 13.32 3.63 2.52
C GLY A 124 11.84 3.28 2.74
N ALA A 125 11.33 2.25 2.05
CA ALA A 125 9.94 1.81 2.19
C ALA A 125 9.80 0.63 3.17
N THR A 126 8.79 0.68 4.02
CA THR A 126 8.35 -0.49 4.80
C THR A 126 7.62 -1.44 3.88
N LEU A 127 8.21 -2.61 3.63
CA LEU A 127 7.60 -3.65 2.81
C LEU A 127 6.86 -4.64 3.70
N PHE A 128 5.54 -4.70 3.56
CA PHE A 128 4.72 -5.74 4.19
C PHE A 128 4.73 -7.01 3.35
N ALA A 129 4.53 -8.17 3.99
CA ALA A 129 4.34 -9.46 3.33
C ALA A 129 2.85 -9.80 3.25
N PRO A 130 2.38 -10.38 2.14
CA PRO A 130 0.98 -10.77 2.00
C PRO A 130 0.58 -11.75 3.12
N GLU A 131 -0.65 -11.59 3.62
CA GLU A 131 -1.29 -12.63 4.44
C GLU A 131 -1.47 -13.88 3.58
N VAL A 132 -0.94 -15.00 4.05
CA VAL A 132 -1.28 -16.32 3.50
C VAL A 132 -2.61 -16.72 4.16
N PRO A 133 -3.68 -17.00 3.39
CA PRO A 133 -4.96 -17.41 3.96
C PRO A 133 -4.89 -18.73 4.74
#